data_AF-A0A498E1V5-F1
#
_entry.id   AF-A0A498E1V5-F1
#
_cell.length_a   1.000
_cell.length_b   1.000
_cell.length_c   1.000
_cell.angle_alpha   90.00
_cell.angle_beta   90.00
_cell.angle_gamma   90.00
#
_symmetry.space_group_name_H-M   'P 1'
#
loop_
_entity.id
_entity.type
_entity.pdbx_description
1 polymer ?
#
loop_
_entity_poly.entity_id
_entity_poly.type
_entity_poly.pdbx_seq_one_letter_code
_entity_poly.pdbx_strand_id
1 'polypeptide(L)' 'MDGSAPERAPAPPAAHHPEEGGESPCWLDRVCPECGRFADGATPPAVCARCGAPFAPHAPG' A
#
# COMPACT_ATOMS: atom_id res chain seq x y z
N MET A 1 30.64 -44.57 10.77
CA MET A 1 30.95 -43.22 11.25
C MET A 1 29.80 -42.33 10.78
N ASP A 2 28.83 -42.13 11.67
CA ASP A 2 27.56 -41.42 11.44
C ASP A 2 27.82 -39.94 11.09
N GLY A 3 27.36 -39.52 9.91
CA GLY A 3 27.51 -38.15 9.42
C GLY A 3 26.26 -37.34 9.70
N SER A 4 26.18 -36.77 10.91
CA SER A 4 25.07 -35.90 11.32
C SER A 4 25.16 -34.52 10.65
N ALA A 5 24.21 -34.22 9.76
CA ALA A 5 23.92 -32.86 9.31
C ALA A 5 23.19 -32.09 10.42
N PRO A 6 23.43 -30.78 10.62
CA PRO A 6 22.69 -30.04 11.63
C PRO A 6 21.21 -29.94 11.19
N GLU A 7 20.34 -30.61 11.96
CA GLU A 7 18.89 -30.52 11.84
C GLU A 7 18.50 -29.03 11.93
N ARG A 8 17.89 -28.51 10.87
CA ARG A 8 17.50 -27.11 10.80
C ARG A 8 16.30 -26.90 11.70
N ALA A 9 16.51 -26.25 12.84
CA ALA A 9 15.43 -25.88 13.74
C ALA A 9 14.35 -25.07 12.99
N PRO A 10 13.05 -25.27 13.28
CA PRO A 10 12.00 -24.47 12.69
C PRO A 10 12.16 -23.01 13.13
N ALA A 11 12.08 -22.10 12.16
CA ALA A 11 12.05 -20.68 12.46
C ALA A 11 10.87 -20.38 13.41
N PRO A 12 11.02 -19.44 14.38
CA PRO A 12 9.89 -19.01 15.18
C PRO A 12 8.77 -18.51 14.25
N PRO A 13 7.48 -18.66 14.63
CA PRO A 13 6.38 -18.13 13.84
C PRO A 13 6.65 -16.64 13.64
N ALA A 14 6.63 -16.20 12.39
CA ALA A 14 6.75 -14.79 12.05
C ALA A 14 5.74 -14.04 12.92
N ALA A 15 6.23 -13.15 13.77
CA ALA A 15 5.36 -12.29 14.54
C ALA A 15 4.43 -11.63 13.53
N HIS A 16 3.12 -11.77 13.72
CA HIS A 16 2.15 -11.05 12.92
C HIS A 16 2.36 -9.57 13.24
N HIS A 17 3.17 -8.92 12.42
CA HIS A 17 3.18 -7.46 12.34
C HIS A 17 1.73 -7.11 12.01
N PRO A 18 0.98 -6.39 12.84
CA PRO A 18 -0.17 -5.69 12.33
C PRO A 18 0.45 -4.74 11.30
N GLU A 19 0.38 -5.10 10.02
CA GLU A 19 0.56 -4.18 8.92
C GLU A 19 -0.62 -3.22 8.96
N GLU A 20 -0.61 -2.37 10.00
CA GLU A 20 -1.26 -1.08 10.00
C GLU A 20 -0.83 -0.44 8.69
N GLY A 21 -1.78 -0.34 7.75
CA GLY A 21 -1.53 -0.01 6.35
C GLY A 21 -0.44 1.04 6.22
N GLY A 22 0.69 0.63 5.65
CA GLY A 22 1.84 1.50 5.44
C GLY A 22 1.34 2.79 4.79
N GLU A 23 1.76 3.93 5.35
CA GLU A 23 1.40 5.27 4.89
C GLU A 23 1.22 5.24 3.37
N SER A 24 -0.02 5.36 2.89
CA SER A 24 -0.27 5.33 1.46
C SER A 24 0.66 6.35 0.85
N PRO A 25 1.62 5.94 0.01
CA PRO A 25 2.71 6.83 -0.36
C PRO A 25 2.08 8.06 -0.99
N CYS A 26 2.56 9.27 -0.64
CA CYS A 26 1.87 10.54 -0.94
C CYS A 26 1.51 10.75 -2.43
N TRP A 27 1.99 9.89 -3.33
CA TRP A 27 1.61 9.82 -4.74
C TRP A 27 0.29 9.09 -5.02
N LEU A 28 -0.18 8.15 -4.18
CA LEU A 28 -1.46 7.45 -4.33
C LEU A 28 -2.65 8.39 -4.13
N ASP A 29 -2.51 9.39 -3.27
CA ASP A 29 -3.51 10.45 -3.09
C ASP A 29 -3.72 11.29 -4.37
N ARG A 30 -2.77 11.24 -5.31
CA ARG A 30 -2.87 11.89 -6.62
C ARG A 30 -3.55 11.03 -7.68
N VAL A 31 -3.94 9.80 -7.37
CA VAL A 31 -4.63 8.90 -8.30
C VAL A 31 -6.14 8.98 -8.02
N CYS A 32 -6.92 9.27 -9.06
CA CYS A 32 -8.38 9.28 -8.93
C CYS A 32 -8.89 7.86 -8.63
N PRO A 33 -9.63 7.63 -7.53
CA PRO A 33 -10.06 6.29 -7.13
C PRO A 33 -11.05 5.66 -8.12
N GLU A 34 -11.81 6.48 -8.84
CA GLU A 34 -12.83 6.01 -9.77
C GLU A 34 -12.26 5.59 -11.13
N CYS A 35 -11.28 6.32 -11.66
CA CYS A 35 -10.81 6.14 -13.05
C CYS A 35 -9.30 5.92 -13.21
N GLY A 36 -8.54 5.93 -12.11
CA GLY A 36 -7.09 5.72 -12.10
C GLY A 36 -6.27 6.86 -12.71
N ARG A 37 -6.88 8.02 -13.00
CA ARG A 37 -6.17 9.18 -13.57
C ARG A 37 -5.23 9.77 -12.52
N PHE A 38 -3.96 9.93 -12.87
CA PHE A 38 -2.98 10.67 -12.07
C PHE A 38 -3.13 12.18 -12.29
N ALA A 39 -3.12 12.96 -11.21
CA ALA A 39 -3.05 14.42 -11.25
C ALA A 39 -1.58 14.88 -11.33
N ASP A 40 -1.20 15.58 -12.40
CA ASP A 40 0.19 16.00 -12.67
C ASP A 40 0.67 17.21 -11.83
N GLY A 41 -0.25 17.86 -11.09
CA GLY A 41 0.06 18.98 -10.20
C GLY A 41 0.67 18.54 -8.86
N ALA A 42 1.41 19.45 -8.21
CA ALA A 42 1.95 19.23 -6.87
C ALA A 42 0.85 18.91 -5.83
N THR A 43 -0.34 19.51 -6.02
CA THR A 43 -1.54 19.31 -5.20
C THR A 43 -2.66 18.73 -6.06
N PRO A 44 -3.31 17.61 -5.65
CA PRO A 44 -4.44 17.06 -6.38
C PRO A 44 -5.64 18.04 -6.35
N PRO A 45 -6.35 18.22 -7.48
CA PRO A 45 -7.54 19.05 -7.53
C PRO A 45 -8.70 18.39 -6.77
N ALA A 46 -9.68 19.16 -6.30
CA ALA A 46 -10.85 18.61 -5.62
C ALA A 46 -11.68 17.65 -6.51
N VAL A 47 -11.62 17.81 -7.84
CA VAL A 47 -12.39 17.03 -8.82
C VAL A 47 -11.52 16.56 -9.98
N CYS A 48 -11.80 15.36 -10.50
CA CYS A 48 -11.10 14.78 -11.63
C CYS A 48 -11.51 15.42 -12.96
N ALA A 49 -10.56 15.97 -13.70
CA ALA A 49 -10.80 16.54 -15.03
C ALA A 49 -11.21 15.50 -16.10
N ARG A 50 -11.07 14.19 -15.81
CA ARG A 50 -11.46 13.11 -16.74
C ARG A 50 -12.89 12.66 -16.51
N CYS A 51 -13.25 12.30 -15.27
CA CYS A 51 -14.56 11.70 -14.97
C CYS A 51 -15.47 12.58 -14.11
N GLY A 52 -14.98 13.71 -13.58
CA GLY A 52 -15.74 14.61 -12.70
C GLY A 52 -15.85 14.14 -11.24
N ALA A 53 -15.35 12.94 -10.90
CA ALA A 53 -15.41 12.42 -9.54
C ALA A 53 -14.52 13.23 -8.58
N PRO A 54 -14.89 13.36 -7.29
CA PRO A 54 -14.05 14.01 -6.29
C PRO A 54 -12.80 13.18 -5.99
N PHE A 55 -11.65 13.85 -5.80
CA PHE A 55 -10.50 13.24 -5.14
C PHE A 55 -10.77 13.27 -3.62
N ALA A 56 -11.63 12.37 -3.15
CA ALA A 56 -11.73 12.14 -1.72
C ALA A 56 -10.46 11.40 -1.27
N PRO A 57 -9.85 11.76 -0.13
CA PRO A 57 -8.85 10.90 0.48
C PRO A 57 -9.50 9.53 0.65
N HIS A 58 -8.81 8.48 0.23
CA HIS A 58 -9.22 7.11 0.49
C HIS A 58 -9.44 6.98 2.00
N ALA A 59 -10.70 6.95 2.44
CA ALA A 59 -11.00 6.80 3.85
C ALA A 59 -10.45 5.42 4.26
N PRO A 60 -9.54 5.34 5.25
CA PRO A 60 -9.19 4.04 5.80
C PRO A 60 -10.46 3.48 6.46
N GLY A 61 -10.93 2.35 5.95
CA GLY A 61 -12.03 1.58 6.53
C GLY A 61 -11.60 0.84 7.78
#